data_AF-A0A1J6YWM0-F1
#
_entry.id   AF-A0A1J6YWM0-F1
#
_cell.length_a   1.000
_cell.length_b   1.000
_cell.length_c   1.000
_cell.angle_alpha   90.00
_cell.angle_beta   90.00
_cell.angle_gamma   90.00
#
_symmetry.space_group_name_H-M   'P 1'
#
loop_
_entity.id
_entity.type
_entity.pdbx_description
1 polymer ?
#
loop_
_entity_poly.entity_id
_entity_poly.type
_entity_poly.pdbx_seq_one_letter_code
_entity_poly.pdbx_strand_id
1 'polypeptide(L)'
;MKRIILMGAIGCGKTTLCQALQGKELIYDKTQAVEFHTEMIDTPGEFILHRQYYNALNVTAAEADVIGLVQSAVETQQVFSPGFGSIFPKEIIGILTKIDLAQDSQQLEIVRQQLKSAGATRIFEISSVEKIGLQELVDYLEEDEAE
;
A
#
# COMPACT_ATOMS: atom_id res chain seq x y z
N MET A 1 6.78 -5.74 -15.21
CA MET A 1 6.41 -5.51 -13.80
C MET A 1 5.38 -4.39 -13.78
N LYS A 2 4.25 -4.61 -13.11
CA LYS A 2 3.18 -3.64 -12.89
C LYS A 2 3.69 -2.51 -12.01
N ARG A 3 3.51 -1.27 -12.44
CA ARG A 3 3.84 -0.09 -11.66
C ARG A 3 2.78 0.15 -10.59
N ILE A 4 3.17 0.16 -9.32
CA ILE A 4 2.23 0.31 -8.19
C ILE A 4 2.29 1.71 -7.56
N ILE A 5 1.13 2.30 -7.28
CA ILE A 5 1.02 3.49 -6.42
C ILE A 5 0.64 3.08 -5.00
N LEU A 6 1.42 3.50 -4.02
CA LEU A 6 1.19 3.18 -2.61
C LEU A 6 0.39 4.29 -1.95
N MET A 7 -0.76 3.95 -1.38
CA MET A 7 -1.69 4.87 -0.74
C MET A 7 -2.00 4.40 0.68
N GLY A 8 -1.85 5.27 1.67
CA GLY A 8 -2.13 4.92 3.07
C GLY A 8 -1.63 5.97 4.04
N ALA A 9 -2.05 5.89 5.30
CA ALA A 9 -1.75 6.89 6.32
C ALA A 9 -0.24 7.09 6.56
N ILE A 10 0.11 8.16 7.27
CA ILE A 10 1.49 8.39 7.72
C ILE A 10 1.93 7.22 8.60
N GLY A 11 3.17 6.74 8.41
CA GLY A 11 3.73 5.68 9.25
C GLY A 11 3.21 4.27 8.97
N CYS A 12 2.33 4.05 7.98
CA CYS A 12 1.87 2.71 7.62
C CYS A 12 2.91 1.88 6.83
N GLY A 13 4.10 2.42 6.57
CA GLY A 13 5.22 1.65 6.00
C GLY A 13 5.38 1.71 4.47
N LYS A 14 4.74 2.66 3.76
CA LYS A 14 4.87 2.83 2.30
C LYS A 14 6.33 3.01 1.85
N THR A 15 7.02 4.00 2.42
CA THR A 15 8.41 4.32 2.07
C THR A 15 9.36 3.18 2.43
N THR A 16 9.16 2.54 3.59
CA THR A 16 9.93 1.35 4.00
C THR A 16 9.70 0.17 3.07
N LEU A 17 8.47 -0.04 2.61
CA LEU A 17 8.15 -1.06 1.61
C LEU A 17 8.84 -0.77 0.27
N CYS A 18 8.77 0.49 -0.17
CA CYS A 18 9.44 0.94 -1.39
C CYS A 18 10.95 0.67 -1.34
N GLN A 19 11.60 1.02 -0.23
CA GLN A 19 13.02 0.73 -0.01
C GLN A 19 13.31 -0.77 -0.01
N ALA A 20 12.49 -1.57 0.68
CA ALA A 20 12.66 -3.02 0.79
C ALA A 20 12.58 -3.72 -0.58
N LEU A 21 11.60 -3.36 -1.40
CA LEU A 21 11.43 -3.92 -2.75
C LEU A 21 12.54 -3.51 -3.72
N GLN A 22 13.21 -2.38 -3.47
CA GLN A 22 14.36 -1.93 -4.25
C GLN A 22 15.69 -2.48 -3.73
N GLY A 23 15.68 -3.31 -2.67
CA GLY A 23 16.90 -3.78 -2.02
C GLY A 23 17.75 -2.67 -1.40
N LYS A 24 17.14 -1.51 -1.08
CA LYS A 24 17.79 -0.38 -0.41
C LYS A 24 17.86 -0.58 1.09
N GLU A 25 18.74 0.17 1.73
CA GLU A 25 18.78 0.26 3.19
C GLU A 25 17.47 0.84 3.73
N LEU A 26 16.95 0.25 4.82
CA LEU A 26 15.70 0.66 5.44
C LEU A 26 15.96 1.87 6.35
N ILE A 27 15.81 3.06 5.79
CA ILE A 27 15.99 4.32 6.52
C ILE A 27 14.63 4.97 6.68
N TYR A 28 14.28 5.33 7.92
CA TYR A 28 13.08 6.12 8.15
C TYR A 28 13.20 7.45 7.43
N ASP A 29 12.37 7.63 6.41
CA ASP A 29 12.28 8.85 5.63
C ASP A 29 10.81 9.22 5.49
N LYS A 30 10.49 10.46 5.81
CA LYS A 30 9.10 10.93 5.76
C LYS A 30 8.87 11.58 4.40
N THR A 31 8.14 10.88 3.54
CA THR A 31 7.70 11.38 2.24
C THR A 31 6.77 12.59 2.41
N GLN A 32 7.17 13.74 1.85
CA GLN A 32 6.40 15.00 1.84
C GLN A 32 5.96 15.45 0.45
N ALA A 33 6.45 14.77 -0.59
CA ALA A 33 6.06 14.96 -1.98
C ALA A 33 5.76 13.59 -2.61
N VAL A 34 5.06 13.56 -3.74
CA VAL A 34 4.93 12.31 -4.51
C VAL A 34 6.30 11.96 -5.07
N GLU A 35 6.77 10.75 -4.82
CA GLU A 35 8.06 10.25 -5.28
C GLU A 35 7.87 9.13 -6.29
N PHE A 36 8.42 9.34 -7.48
CA PHE A 36 8.36 8.36 -8.56
C PHE A 36 9.65 7.55 -8.58
N HIS A 37 9.49 6.26 -8.42
CA HIS A 37 10.51 5.26 -8.70
C HIS A 37 10.15 4.51 -9.99
N THR A 38 11.08 3.69 -10.48
CA THR A 38 10.88 2.92 -11.72
C THR A 38 9.58 2.11 -11.66
N GLU A 39 9.41 1.31 -10.61
CA GLU A 39 8.28 0.37 -10.47
C GLU A 39 7.22 0.83 -9.46
N MET A 40 7.45 1.95 -8.75
CA MET A 40 6.60 2.37 -7.64
C MET A 40 6.40 3.88 -7.59
N ILE A 41 5.24 4.29 -7.07
CA ILE A 41 4.92 5.67 -6.76
C ILE A 41 4.62 5.75 -5.26
N ASP A 42 5.49 6.40 -4.49
CA ASP A 42 5.27 6.66 -3.07
C ASP A 42 4.51 7.97 -2.89
N THR A 43 3.43 7.94 -2.11
CA THR A 43 2.56 9.11 -1.90
C THR A 43 2.65 9.64 -0.47
N PRO A 44 2.53 10.96 -0.25
CA PRO A 44 2.45 11.51 1.10
C PRO A 44 1.25 10.94 1.85
N GLY A 45 1.47 10.40 3.05
CA GLY A 45 0.41 9.73 3.80
C GLY A 45 -0.74 10.65 4.23
N GLU A 46 -0.49 11.96 4.29
CA GLU A 46 -1.49 13.00 4.53
C GLU A 46 -2.53 13.14 3.42
N PHE A 47 -2.27 12.63 2.21
CA PHE A 47 -3.20 12.75 1.08
C PHE A 47 -4.47 11.92 1.29
N ILE A 48 -4.37 10.80 2.02
CA ILE A 48 -5.53 9.97 2.37
C ILE A 48 -6.36 10.60 3.50
N LEU A 49 -5.72 11.38 4.38
CA LEU A 49 -6.38 12.01 5.53
C LEU A 49 -7.22 13.23 5.14
N HIS A 50 -6.91 13.88 4.01
CA HIS A 50 -7.62 15.08 3.56
C HIS A 50 -8.22 14.90 2.17
N ARG A 51 -9.57 14.92 2.09
CA ARG A 51 -10.33 14.76 0.84
C ARG A 51 -9.92 15.71 -0.28
N GLN A 52 -9.42 16.90 0.05
CA GLN A 52 -8.93 17.87 -0.94
C GLN A 52 -7.78 17.33 -1.81
N TYR A 53 -7.02 16.34 -1.31
CA TYR A 53 -5.90 15.72 -2.02
C TYR A 53 -6.31 14.48 -2.84
N TYR A 54 -7.58 14.07 -2.83
CA TYR A 54 -8.02 12.89 -3.59
C TYR A 54 -7.88 13.10 -5.10
N ASN A 55 -8.06 14.34 -5.58
CA ASN A 55 -7.81 14.66 -6.99
C ASN A 55 -6.34 14.46 -7.36
N ALA A 56 -5.41 14.80 -6.47
CA ALA A 56 -3.99 14.56 -6.71
C ALA A 56 -3.72 13.04 -6.80
N LEU A 57 -4.27 12.24 -5.87
CA LEU A 57 -4.16 10.78 -5.92
C LEU A 57 -4.75 10.18 -7.21
N ASN A 58 -5.92 10.66 -7.65
CA ASN A 58 -6.56 10.22 -8.89
C ASN A 58 -5.70 10.52 -10.12
N VAL A 59 -5.13 11.72 -10.19
CA VAL A 59 -4.24 12.11 -11.31
C VAL A 59 -2.97 11.28 -11.29
N THR A 60 -2.32 11.12 -10.12
CA THR A 60 -1.11 10.30 -10.00
C THR A 60 -1.37 8.83 -10.31
N ALA A 61 -2.54 8.29 -9.93
CA ALA A 61 -2.94 6.92 -10.22
C ALA A 61 -3.04 6.60 -11.72
N ALA A 62 -3.14 7.61 -12.59
CA ALA A 62 -3.11 7.41 -14.04
C ALA A 62 -1.74 6.89 -14.53
N GLU A 63 -0.67 7.13 -13.77
CA GLU A 63 0.69 6.65 -14.07
C GLU A 63 1.02 5.28 -13.46
N ALA A 64 0.05 4.63 -12.79
CA ALA A 64 0.19 3.31 -12.20
C ALA A 64 -0.70 2.28 -12.89
N ASP A 65 -0.29 1.03 -12.83
CA ASP A 65 -1.05 -0.13 -13.32
C ASP A 65 -1.97 -0.67 -12.21
N VAL A 66 -1.51 -0.62 -10.96
CA VAL A 66 -2.23 -1.14 -9.79
C VAL A 66 -2.19 -0.15 -8.61
N ILE A 67 -3.27 -0.10 -7.82
CA ILE A 67 -3.35 0.68 -6.59
C ILE A 67 -3.06 -0.23 -5.38
N GLY A 68 -2.05 0.12 -4.59
CA GLY A 68 -1.75 -0.52 -3.31
C GLY A 68 -2.30 0.27 -2.14
N LEU A 69 -3.37 -0.22 -1.50
CA LEU A 69 -3.86 0.31 -0.23
C LEU A 69 -3.03 -0.25 0.93
N VAL A 70 -2.25 0.60 1.58
CA VAL A 70 -1.27 0.21 2.60
C VAL A 70 -1.79 0.53 3.99
N GLN A 71 -1.92 -0.49 4.84
CA GLN A 71 -2.30 -0.33 6.24
C GLN A 71 -1.42 -1.20 7.15
N SER A 72 -1.11 -0.67 8.33
CA SER A 72 -0.21 -1.33 9.29
C SER A 72 -0.99 -2.20 10.27
N ALA A 73 -0.48 -3.39 10.58
CA ALA A 73 -1.06 -4.32 11.55
C ALA A 73 -1.26 -3.69 12.94
N VAL A 74 -0.36 -2.77 13.33
CA VAL A 74 -0.45 -2.07 14.62
C VAL A 74 -1.41 -0.87 14.63
N GLU A 75 -2.01 -0.51 13.49
CA GLU A 75 -2.99 0.58 13.38
C GLU A 75 -4.35 0.02 12.95
N THR A 76 -5.18 -0.30 13.96
CA THR A 76 -6.51 -0.89 13.74
C THR A 76 -7.59 0.16 13.48
N GLN A 77 -7.25 1.46 13.57
CA GLN A 77 -8.19 2.52 13.22
C GLN A 77 -8.49 2.47 11.72
N GLN A 78 -9.75 2.74 11.39
CA GLN A 78 -10.20 2.74 10.00
C GLN A 78 -9.61 3.96 9.26
N VAL A 79 -8.68 3.69 8.34
CA VAL A 79 -8.03 4.72 7.49
C VAL A 79 -8.86 5.00 6.24
N PHE A 80 -9.34 3.95 5.58
CA PHE A 80 -10.09 4.06 4.33
C PHE A 80 -11.60 3.97 4.59
N SER A 81 -12.36 4.82 3.90
CA SER A 81 -13.82 4.67 3.85
C SER A 81 -14.19 3.41 3.04
N PRO A 82 -15.30 2.72 3.34
CA PRO A 82 -15.76 1.60 2.51
C PRO A 82 -15.93 2.05 1.05
N GLY A 83 -15.45 1.24 0.12
CA GLY A 83 -15.44 1.55 -1.31
C GLY A 83 -14.44 2.63 -1.74
N PHE A 84 -13.51 3.07 -0.89
CA PHE A 84 -12.49 4.07 -1.25
C PHE A 84 -11.81 3.78 -2.59
N GLY A 85 -11.39 2.54 -2.83
CA GLY A 85 -10.74 2.11 -4.07
C GLY A 85 -11.60 2.26 -5.32
N SER A 86 -12.93 2.31 -5.20
CA SER A 86 -13.85 2.42 -6.35
C SER A 86 -13.74 3.74 -7.11
N ILE A 87 -13.06 4.75 -6.55
CA ILE A 87 -12.80 6.01 -7.25
C ILE A 87 -11.70 5.88 -8.32
N PHE A 88 -10.90 4.81 -8.27
CA PHE A 88 -9.83 4.56 -9.22
C PHE A 88 -10.26 3.49 -10.23
N PRO A 89 -10.11 3.73 -11.55
CA PRO A 89 -10.43 2.74 -12.57
C PRO A 89 -9.28 1.73 -12.78
N LYS A 90 -8.78 1.14 -11.70
CA LYS A 90 -7.58 0.27 -11.68
C LYS A 90 -7.80 -0.90 -10.71
N GLU A 91 -7.02 -1.97 -10.87
CA GLU A 91 -7.01 -3.05 -9.88
C GLU A 91 -6.57 -2.51 -8.52
N ILE A 92 -7.27 -2.91 -7.46
CA ILE A 92 -6.97 -2.52 -6.09
C ILE A 92 -6.49 -3.75 -5.32
N ILE A 93 -5.28 -3.65 -4.77
CA ILE A 93 -4.74 -4.61 -3.82
C ILE A 93 -4.59 -3.98 -2.44
N GLY A 94 -4.66 -4.81 -1.41
CA GLY A 94 -4.38 -4.44 -0.04
C GLY A 94 -2.99 -4.90 0.36
N ILE A 95 -2.27 -4.08 1.11
CA ILE A 95 -0.95 -4.39 1.65
C ILE A 95 -1.01 -4.16 3.15
N LEU A 96 -1.03 -5.26 3.90
CA LEU A 96 -1.04 -5.27 5.36
C LEU A 96 0.41 -5.37 5.84
N THR A 97 0.95 -4.26 6.35
CA THR A 97 2.37 -4.14 6.73
C THR A 97 2.59 -4.38 8.22
N LYS A 98 3.86 -4.55 8.60
CA LYS A 98 4.31 -4.69 10.00
C LYS A 98 3.67 -5.87 10.73
N ILE A 99 3.43 -6.98 10.02
CA ILE A 99 2.85 -8.19 10.61
C ILE A 99 3.69 -8.77 11.74
N ASP A 100 5.00 -8.52 11.72
CA ASP A 100 5.95 -8.87 12.77
C ASP A 100 5.66 -8.17 14.11
N LEU A 101 4.95 -7.04 14.08
CA LEU A 101 4.57 -6.28 15.27
C LEU A 101 3.15 -6.58 15.77
N ALA A 102 2.40 -7.43 15.07
CA ALA A 102 1.06 -7.81 15.49
C ALA A 102 1.13 -8.60 16.80
N GLN A 103 0.35 -8.17 17.80
CA GLN A 103 0.32 -8.82 19.12
C GLN A 103 -0.64 -10.02 19.14
N ASP A 104 -1.66 -9.98 18.29
CA ASP A 104 -2.64 -11.05 18.14
C ASP A 104 -3.14 -11.17 16.69
N SER A 105 -3.76 -12.31 16.38
CA SER A 105 -4.32 -12.56 15.04
C SER A 105 -5.59 -11.78 14.74
N GLN A 106 -6.26 -11.20 15.76
CA GLN A 106 -7.47 -10.40 15.56
C GLN A 106 -7.13 -9.03 14.94
N GLN A 107 -6.00 -8.44 15.32
CA GLN A 107 -5.48 -7.21 14.70
C GLN A 107 -5.33 -7.37 13.18
N LEU A 108 -4.71 -8.48 12.76
CA LEU A 108 -4.55 -8.80 11.34
C LEU A 108 -5.90 -8.94 10.64
N GLU A 109 -6.85 -9.64 11.25
CA GLU A 109 -8.18 -9.84 10.67
C GLU A 109 -8.96 -8.51 10.54
N ILE A 110 -8.89 -7.64 11.54
CA ILE A 110 -9.54 -6.31 11.49
C ILE A 110 -9.00 -5.50 10.29
N VAL A 111 -7.67 -5.42 10.15
CA VAL A 111 -7.05 -4.66 9.05
C VAL A 111 -7.35 -5.31 7.69
N ARG A 112 -7.32 -6.65 7.62
CA ARG A 112 -7.69 -7.41 6.41
C ARG A 112 -9.11 -7.08 5.97
N GLN A 113 -10.07 -7.04 6.89
CA GLN A 113 -11.46 -6.68 6.59
C GLN A 113 -11.61 -5.21 6.18
N GLN A 114 -10.86 -4.30 6.80
CA GLN A 114 -10.86 -2.88 6.40
C GLN A 114 -10.35 -2.70 4.97
N LEU A 115 -9.25 -3.36 4.59
CA LEU A 115 -8.71 -3.34 3.22
C LEU A 115 -9.72 -3.91 2.22
N LYS A 116 -10.36 -5.05 2.53
CA LYS A 116 -11.44 -5.62 1.69
C LYS A 116 -12.60 -4.64 1.54
N SER A 117 -13.05 -4.03 2.64
CA SER A 117 -14.15 -3.07 2.62
C SER A 117 -13.83 -1.83 1.78
N ALA A 118 -12.54 -1.44 1.72
CA ALA A 118 -12.07 -0.34 0.88
C ALA A 118 -12.03 -0.70 -0.61
N GLY A 119 -12.17 -1.97 -0.98
CA GLY A 119 -12.20 -2.45 -2.36
C GLY A 119 -11.00 -3.32 -2.77
N ALA A 120 -10.10 -3.68 -1.84
CA ALA A 120 -8.98 -4.56 -2.16
C ALA A 120 -9.48 -5.97 -2.53
N THR A 121 -9.04 -6.46 -3.68
CA THR A 121 -9.42 -7.78 -4.23
C THR A 121 -8.46 -8.89 -3.78
N ARG A 122 -7.18 -8.55 -3.65
CA ARG A 122 -6.10 -9.40 -3.09
C ARG A 122 -5.43 -8.68 -1.94
N ILE A 123 -4.95 -9.41 -0.93
CA ILE A 123 -4.26 -8.84 0.24
C ILE A 123 -2.92 -9.53 0.42
N PHE A 124 -1.86 -8.73 0.49
CA PHE A 124 -0.49 -9.15 0.77
C PHE A 124 -0.15 -8.80 2.22
N GLU A 125 0.28 -9.79 2.99
CA GLU A 125 0.69 -9.63 4.39
C GLU A 125 2.20 -9.63 4.46
N ILE A 126 2.79 -8.51 4.90
CA ILE A 126 4.22 -8.29 4.77
C ILE A 126 4.88 -7.75 6.03
N SER A 127 6.14 -8.13 6.20
CA SER A 127 7.09 -7.42 7.05
C SER A 127 8.28 -7.00 6.20
N SER A 128 8.49 -5.69 6.05
CA SER A 128 9.68 -5.17 5.38
C SER A 128 10.96 -5.43 6.18
N VAL A 129 10.86 -5.53 7.51
CA VAL A 129 12.00 -5.75 8.41
C VAL A 129 12.42 -7.22 8.39
N GLU A 130 11.46 -8.13 8.61
CA GLU A 130 11.70 -9.58 8.62
C GLU A 130 11.71 -10.20 7.22
N LYS A 131 11.47 -9.39 6.18
CA LYS A 131 11.40 -9.78 4.76
C LYS A 131 10.34 -10.87 4.47
N ILE A 132 9.25 -10.84 5.23
CA ILE A 132 8.13 -11.78 5.07
C ILE A 132 7.15 -11.23 4.03
N GLY A 133 6.66 -12.09 3.13
CA GLY A 133 5.62 -11.76 2.14
C GLY A 133 6.06 -10.82 1.02
N LEU A 134 7.29 -10.31 1.04
CA LEU A 134 7.81 -9.41 0.00
C LEU A 134 7.89 -10.11 -1.36
N GLN A 135 8.34 -11.37 -1.40
CA GLN A 135 8.47 -12.12 -2.66
C GLN A 135 7.10 -12.35 -3.31
N GLU A 136 6.07 -12.67 -2.53
CA GLU A 136 4.71 -12.85 -3.06
C GLU A 136 4.17 -11.58 -3.71
N LEU A 137 4.45 -10.42 -3.13
CA LEU A 137 4.12 -9.13 -3.74
C LEU A 137 4.94 -8.87 -5.01
N VAL A 138 6.23 -9.19 -5.02
CA VAL A 138 7.08 -9.06 -6.23
C VAL A 138 6.56 -9.94 -7.34
N ASP A 139 6.31 -11.23 -7.07
CA ASP A 139 5.82 -12.19 -8.05
C ASP A 139 4.51 -11.70 -8.67
N TYR A 140 3.58 -11.19 -7.85
CA TYR A 140 2.33 -10.59 -8.34
C TYR A 140 2.56 -9.36 -9.22
N LEU A 141 3.50 -8.50 -8.87
CA LEU A 141 3.84 -7.32 -9.68
C LEU A 141 4.56 -7.75 -10.97
N GLU A 142 5.24 -8.88 -10.99
CA GLU A 142 5.89 -9.44 -12.19
C GLU A 142 4.95 -10.30 -13.06
N GLU A 143 3.80 -10.74 -12.54
CA GLU A 143 2.76 -11.41 -13.34
C GLU A 143 2.35 -10.53 -14.52
N ASP A 144 2.71 -10.95 -15.74
CA ASP A 144 2.19 -10.36 -16.97
C ASP A 144 0.66 -10.56 -17.00
N GLU A 145 -0.09 -9.52 -17.35
CA GLU A 145 -1.50 -9.66 -17.68
C GLU A 145 -1.58 -10.61 -18.88
N ALA A 146 -2.00 -11.86 -18.65
CA ALA A 146 -2.36 -12.76 -19.73
C ALA A 146 -3.50 -12.10 -20.51
N GLU A 147 -3.20 -11.68 -21.74
CA GLU A 147 -4.14 -11.11 -22.71
C GLU A 147 -5.41 -11.94 -22.90
#